data_AF-A0A853BAB4-F1
#
_entry.id   AF-A0A853BAB4-F1
#
_cell.length_a   1.000
_cell.length_b   1.000
_cell.length_c   1.000
_cell.angle_alpha   90.00
_cell.angle_beta   90.00
_cell.angle_gamma   90.00
#
_symmetry.space_group_name_H-M   'P 1'
#
loop_
_entity.id
_entity.type
_entity.pdbx_description
1 polymer ?
#
loop_
_entity_poly.entity_id
_entity_poly.type
_entity_poly.pdbx_seq_one_letter_code
_entity_poly.pdbx_strand_id
1 'polypeptide(L)'
;MANPVRKIHTGGTVTATVLVLVCGAFVGFWLASIYDVFRVGVLDNALANRLGYTGEITSSTDDPLPHGLSRGVLVVLYVVGFIGVIVAFAATTVSRRRIRDPEAVAYALGCGLTGAAAGFAWLATGWPAVNDGEAGAFGTFVGFGGVWVPVILAGIAALCLFVWWTNAASDDRAPTDAAGKPLSSEGGAAH
;
A
#
# COMPACT_ATOMS: atom_id res chain seq x y z
N MET A 1 16.19 1.93 -20.85
CA MET A 1 17.45 1.97 -20.08
C MET A 1 17.09 1.91 -18.60
N ALA A 2 17.67 1.03 -17.79
CA ALA A 2 17.23 0.87 -16.39
C ALA A 2 17.67 2.05 -15.50
N ASN A 3 16.88 2.35 -14.45
CA ASN A 3 17.05 3.51 -13.57
C ASN A 3 18.48 3.61 -13.01
N PRO A 4 19.21 4.73 -13.20
CA PRO A 4 20.61 4.87 -12.80
C PRO A 4 20.81 4.83 -11.29
N VAL A 5 19.81 5.22 -10.49
CA VAL A 5 19.91 5.31 -9.03
C VAL A 5 19.38 4.08 -8.31
N ARG A 6 19.07 3.00 -9.04
CA ARG A 6 18.56 1.74 -8.48
C ARG A 6 19.54 1.02 -7.54
N LYS A 7 20.83 1.31 -7.63
CA LYS A 7 21.89 0.73 -6.78
C LYS A 7 22.25 1.61 -5.58
N ILE A 8 21.69 2.81 -5.48
CA ILE A 8 22.02 3.78 -4.43
C ILE A 8 20.97 3.69 -3.33
N HIS A 9 21.37 3.19 -2.16
CA HIS A 9 20.52 3.06 -0.99
C HIS A 9 21.21 3.73 0.21
N THR A 10 20.87 4.99 0.45
CA THR A 10 21.35 5.71 1.64
C THR A 10 20.65 5.16 2.89
N GLY A 11 21.28 5.29 4.07
CA GLY A 11 20.64 4.88 5.33
C GLY A 11 19.27 5.53 5.54
N GLY A 12 19.12 6.82 5.21
CA GLY A 12 17.84 7.52 5.28
C GLY A 12 16.78 6.94 4.34
N THR A 13 17.17 6.54 3.13
CA THR A 13 16.27 5.84 2.19
C THR A 13 15.83 4.49 2.75
N VAL A 14 16.76 3.70 3.29
CA VAL A 14 16.44 2.38 3.87
C VAL A 14 15.46 2.54 5.02
N THR A 15 15.73 3.43 5.98
CA THR A 15 14.85 3.66 7.13
C THR A 15 13.44 4.12 6.70
N ALA A 16 13.35 5.09 5.79
CA ALA A 16 12.06 5.57 5.29
C ALA A 16 11.29 4.47 4.55
N THR A 17 11.99 3.64 3.77
CA THR A 17 11.40 2.52 3.03
C THR A 17 10.86 1.44 3.96
N VAL A 18 11.62 1.07 5.00
CA VAL A 18 11.14 0.12 6.01
C VAL A 18 9.92 0.68 6.73
N LEU A 19 9.93 1.96 7.08
CA LEU A 19 8.80 2.60 7.72
C LEU A 19 7.55 2.60 6.82
N VAL A 20 7.67 2.94 5.53
CA VAL A 20 6.51 2.94 4.62
C VAL A 20 5.98 1.52 4.38
N LEU A 21 6.85 0.50 4.38
CA LEU A 21 6.44 -0.91 4.31
C LEU A 21 5.63 -1.32 5.54
N VAL A 22 6.11 -1.00 6.75
CA VAL A 22 5.42 -1.35 8.01
C VAL A 22 4.09 -0.61 8.13
N CYS A 23 4.07 0.69 7.87
CA CYS A 23 2.83 1.46 7.88
C CYS A 23 1.86 0.99 6.80
N GLY A 24 2.37 0.63 5.62
CA GLY A 24 1.61 -0.01 4.56
C GLY A 24 0.96 -1.31 5.05
N ALA A 25 1.69 -2.17 5.76
CA ALA A 25 1.14 -3.41 6.33
C ALA A 25 -0.01 -3.15 7.32
N PHE A 26 0.09 -2.12 8.15
CA PHE A 26 -1.01 -1.73 9.04
C PHE A 26 -2.24 -1.22 8.28
N VAL A 27 -2.05 -0.50 7.18
CA VAL A 27 -3.17 -0.16 6.27
C VAL A 27 -3.74 -1.42 5.63
N GLY A 28 -2.89 -2.39 5.28
CA GLY A 28 -3.29 -3.72 4.79
C GLY A 28 -4.17 -4.48 5.78
N PHE A 29 -3.83 -4.46 7.08
CA PHE A 29 -4.67 -5.02 8.14
C PHE A 29 -6.06 -4.39 8.14
N TRP A 30 -6.13 -3.07 8.09
CA TRP A 30 -7.42 -2.38 8.05
C TRP A 30 -8.25 -2.70 6.81
N LEU A 31 -7.62 -2.77 5.63
CA LEU A 31 -8.29 -3.20 4.40
C LEU A 31 -8.84 -4.63 4.52
N ALA A 32 -8.09 -5.55 5.14
CA ALA A 32 -8.56 -6.91 5.39
C ALA A 32 -9.73 -6.94 6.36
N SER A 33 -9.75 -6.08 7.40
CA SER A 33 -10.89 -5.96 8.31
C SER A 33 -12.16 -5.47 7.63
N ILE A 34 -12.05 -4.45 6.77
CA ILE A 34 -13.21 -3.97 5.99
C ILE A 34 -13.67 -5.04 4.99
N TYR A 35 -12.71 -5.69 4.35
CA TYR A 35 -13.01 -6.76 3.43
C TYR A 35 -13.77 -7.89 4.12
N ASP A 36 -13.41 -8.24 5.35
CA ASP A 36 -14.10 -9.28 6.10
C ASP A 36 -15.55 -8.91 6.42
N VAL A 37 -15.81 -7.66 6.84
CA VAL A 37 -17.18 -7.14 7.03
C VAL A 37 -18.02 -7.32 5.77
N PHE A 38 -17.46 -6.96 4.61
CA PHE A 38 -18.13 -7.13 3.32
C PHE A 38 -18.32 -8.62 2.97
N ARG A 39 -17.28 -9.43 3.14
CA ARG A 39 -17.26 -10.86 2.82
C ARG A 39 -18.32 -11.60 3.61
N VAL A 40 -18.33 -11.43 4.93
CA VAL A 40 -19.31 -12.07 5.81
C VAL A 40 -20.72 -11.55 5.53
N GLY A 41 -20.89 -10.23 5.32
CA GLY A 41 -22.21 -9.67 4.97
C GLY A 41 -22.81 -10.23 3.68
N VAL A 42 -21.98 -10.55 2.68
CA VAL A 42 -22.43 -11.14 1.42
C VAL A 42 -22.70 -12.64 1.56
N LEU A 43 -21.85 -13.37 2.30
CA LEU A 43 -21.86 -14.82 2.32
C LEU A 43 -22.73 -15.43 3.43
N ASP A 44 -22.82 -14.77 4.57
CA ASP A 44 -23.56 -15.27 5.73
C ASP A 44 -24.11 -14.11 6.57
N ASN A 45 -25.32 -13.67 6.20
CA ASN A 45 -26.02 -12.60 6.90
C ASN A 45 -26.33 -12.94 8.37
N ALA A 46 -26.50 -14.23 8.70
CA ALA A 46 -26.77 -14.65 10.08
C ALA A 46 -25.50 -14.49 10.93
N LEU A 47 -24.35 -14.88 10.39
CA LEU A 47 -23.05 -14.63 11.00
C LEU A 47 -22.76 -13.13 11.09
N ALA A 48 -23.02 -12.35 10.04
CA ALA A 48 -22.83 -10.90 10.04
C ALA A 48 -23.60 -10.21 11.18
N ASN A 49 -24.84 -10.62 11.42
CA ASN A 49 -25.66 -10.09 12.52
C ASN A 49 -25.10 -10.48 13.90
N ARG A 50 -24.64 -11.74 14.05
CA ARG A 50 -24.00 -12.22 15.29
C ARG A 50 -22.68 -11.51 15.60
N LEU A 51 -21.87 -11.24 14.57
CA LEU A 51 -20.62 -10.48 14.70
C LEU A 51 -20.86 -8.97 14.88
N GLY A 52 -22.11 -8.49 14.80
CA GLY A 52 -22.43 -7.06 14.89
C GLY A 52 -21.96 -6.25 13.69
N TYR A 53 -21.74 -6.88 12.54
CA TYR A 53 -21.39 -6.22 11.28
C TYR A 53 -22.62 -5.55 10.63
N THR A 54 -23.80 -6.12 10.88
CA THR A 54 -25.09 -5.60 10.42
C THR A 54 -26.03 -5.46 11.63
N GLY A 55 -26.25 -4.22 12.10
CA GLY A 55 -27.16 -3.92 13.21
C GLY A 55 -26.54 -3.09 14.35
N GLU A 56 -27.31 -2.91 15.43
CA GLU A 56 -26.97 -2.05 16.58
C GLU A 56 -26.23 -2.80 17.72
N ILE A 57 -25.82 -4.05 17.48
CA ILE A 57 -25.06 -4.85 18.46
C ILE A 57 -23.61 -4.39 18.44
N THR A 58 -23.30 -3.38 19.24
CA THR A 58 -21.97 -2.74 19.33
C THR A 58 -20.98 -3.52 20.20
N SER A 59 -21.45 -4.49 20.98
CA SER A 59 -20.64 -5.42 21.78
C SER A 59 -21.20 -6.84 21.68
N SER A 60 -20.88 -7.57 20.61
CA SER A 60 -21.22 -8.99 20.56
C SER A 60 -20.22 -9.78 21.42
N THR A 61 -20.69 -10.87 22.02
CA THR A 61 -19.86 -11.80 22.79
C THR A 61 -18.91 -12.60 21.89
N ASP A 62 -19.16 -12.58 20.58
CA ASP A 62 -18.44 -13.31 19.54
C ASP A 62 -17.57 -12.36 18.68
N ASP A 63 -16.91 -11.38 19.31
CA ASP A 63 -16.02 -10.45 18.58
C ASP A 63 -14.89 -11.27 17.92
N PRO A 64 -14.75 -11.24 16.58
CA PRO A 64 -13.73 -12.01 15.92
C PRO A 64 -12.36 -11.44 16.27
N LEU A 65 -11.50 -12.31 16.81
CA LEU A 65 -10.13 -11.99 17.23
C LEU A 65 -9.13 -12.56 16.22
N PRO A 66 -8.98 -11.98 15.01
CA PRO A 66 -8.04 -12.49 14.03
C PRO A 66 -6.63 -12.46 14.61
N HIS A 67 -5.99 -13.62 14.68
CA HIS A 67 -4.68 -13.79 15.31
C HIS A 67 -4.60 -13.27 16.77
N GLY A 68 -5.74 -13.27 17.49
CA GLY A 68 -5.82 -12.76 18.87
C GLY A 68 -5.84 -11.23 18.99
N LEU A 69 -5.97 -10.50 17.88
CA LEU A 69 -6.01 -9.04 17.89
C LEU A 69 -7.43 -8.55 18.20
N SER A 70 -7.57 -7.75 19.25
CA SER A 70 -8.83 -7.09 19.57
C SER A 70 -9.16 -5.99 18.57
N ARG A 71 -10.45 -5.66 18.43
CA ARG A 71 -10.92 -4.56 17.59
C ARG A 71 -10.24 -3.22 17.93
N GLY A 72 -10.03 -2.95 19.22
CA GLY A 72 -9.30 -1.77 19.68
C GLY A 72 -7.86 -1.72 19.18
N VAL A 73 -7.16 -2.86 19.17
CA VAL A 73 -5.80 -2.95 18.60
C VAL A 73 -5.82 -2.70 17.09
N LEU A 74 -6.79 -3.27 16.35
CA LEU A 74 -6.93 -3.02 14.91
C LEU A 74 -7.18 -1.54 14.59
N VAL A 75 -7.98 -0.83 15.41
CA VAL A 75 -8.20 0.62 15.27
C VAL A 75 -6.91 1.41 15.53
N VAL A 76 -6.16 1.06 16.57
CA VAL A 76 -4.86 1.71 16.86
C VAL A 76 -3.88 1.48 15.72
N LEU A 77 -3.75 0.23 15.25
CA LEU A 77 -2.91 -0.13 14.10
C LEU A 77 -3.32 0.65 12.85
N TYR A 78 -4.62 0.82 12.60
CA TYR A 78 -5.11 1.66 11.50
C TYR A 78 -4.67 3.11 11.65
N VAL A 79 -4.89 3.75 12.80
CA VAL A 79 -4.51 5.17 13.00
C VAL A 79 -3.00 5.36 12.84
N VAL A 80 -2.20 4.47 13.44
CA VAL A 80 -0.74 4.47 13.30
C VAL A 80 -0.32 4.21 11.85
N GLY A 81 -0.96 3.25 11.19
CA GLY A 81 -0.70 2.91 9.79
C GLY A 81 -1.03 4.04 8.83
N PHE A 82 -2.18 4.69 9.00
CA PHE A 82 -2.67 5.77 8.14
C PHE A 82 -1.83 7.04 8.29
N ILE A 83 -1.62 7.51 9.53
CA ILE A 83 -0.77 8.68 9.77
C ILE A 83 0.68 8.36 9.39
N GLY A 84 1.14 7.16 9.78
CA GLY A 84 2.48 6.68 9.49
C GLY A 84 2.76 6.58 7.99
N VAL A 85 1.81 6.07 7.18
CA VAL A 85 2.02 5.95 5.73
C VAL A 85 2.09 7.32 5.06
N ILE A 86 1.30 8.30 5.50
CA ILE A 86 1.38 9.68 4.97
C ILE A 86 2.78 10.26 5.19
N VAL A 87 3.29 10.15 6.43
CA VAL A 87 4.61 10.67 6.80
C VAL A 87 5.74 9.88 6.13
N ALA A 88 5.67 8.55 6.20
CA ALA A 88 6.69 7.66 5.66
C ALA A 88 6.76 7.71 4.14
N PHE A 89 5.62 7.86 3.46
CA PHE A 89 5.56 8.06 2.02
C PHE A 89 6.27 9.36 1.60
N ALA A 90 5.97 10.46 2.29
CA ALA A 90 6.64 11.74 2.05
C ALA A 90 8.15 11.64 2.31
N ALA A 91 8.55 11.05 3.44
CA ALA A 91 9.95 10.85 3.80
C ALA A 91 10.69 9.97 2.78
N THR A 92 10.06 8.88 2.33
CA THR A 92 10.63 7.98 1.31
C THR A 92 10.82 8.72 0.00
N THR A 93 9.80 9.44 -0.47
CA THR A 93 9.85 10.22 -1.70
C THR A 93 10.94 11.30 -1.64
N VAL A 94 11.02 12.06 -0.54
CA VAL A 94 12.05 13.10 -0.34
C VAL A 94 13.44 12.48 -0.30
N SER A 95 13.63 11.36 0.42
CA SER A 95 14.92 10.68 0.51
C SER A 95 15.43 10.21 -0.86
N ARG A 96 14.55 9.68 -1.71
CA ARG A 96 14.86 9.25 -3.08
C ARG A 96 15.12 10.45 -4.00
N ARG A 97 14.35 11.53 -3.86
CA ARG A 97 14.59 12.77 -4.63
C ARG A 97 15.94 13.42 -4.33
N ARG A 98 16.45 13.30 -3.10
CA ARG A 98 17.79 13.82 -2.74
C ARG A 98 18.92 13.17 -3.54
N ILE A 99 18.75 11.92 -3.95
CA ILE A 99 19.68 11.21 -4.84
C ILE A 99 19.27 11.32 -6.31
N ARG A 100 18.38 12.27 -6.66
CA ARG A 100 17.88 12.54 -8.01
C ARG A 100 17.14 11.35 -8.64
N ASP A 101 16.39 10.59 -7.85
CA ASP A 101 15.50 9.56 -8.39
C ASP A 101 14.30 10.18 -9.12
N PRO A 102 14.15 9.97 -10.45
CA PRO A 102 13.03 10.50 -11.22
C PRO A 102 11.69 9.88 -10.79
N GLU A 103 11.71 8.62 -10.35
CA GLU A 103 10.52 7.82 -10.04
C GLU A 103 10.38 7.56 -8.54
N ALA A 104 10.81 8.54 -7.71
CA ALA A 104 10.72 8.47 -6.26
C ALA A 104 9.30 8.16 -5.75
N VAL A 105 8.27 8.63 -6.46
CA VAL A 105 6.86 8.41 -6.12
C VAL A 105 6.45 6.98 -6.43
N ALA A 106 6.78 6.46 -7.62
CA ALA A 106 6.49 5.07 -7.98
C ALA A 106 7.18 4.09 -7.05
N TYR A 107 8.43 4.38 -6.64
CA TYR A 107 9.13 3.62 -5.61
C TYR A 107 8.37 3.61 -4.27
N ALA A 108 8.02 4.78 -3.75
CA ALA A 108 7.34 4.90 -2.46
C ALA A 108 5.95 4.23 -2.46
N LEU A 109 5.18 4.39 -3.55
CA LEU A 109 3.90 3.71 -3.76
C LEU A 109 4.09 2.19 -3.81
N GLY A 110 5.05 1.70 -4.59
CA GLY A 110 5.34 0.29 -4.72
C GLY A 110 5.73 -0.37 -3.40
N CYS A 111 6.56 0.30 -2.59
CA CYS A 111 6.90 -0.17 -1.24
C CYS A 111 5.69 -0.16 -0.30
N GLY A 112 4.91 0.92 -0.28
CA GLY A 112 3.70 1.01 0.55
C GLY A 112 2.67 -0.07 0.20
N LEU A 113 2.41 -0.31 -1.08
CA LEU A 113 1.48 -1.33 -1.55
C LEU A 113 1.98 -2.76 -1.32
N THR A 114 3.30 -3.00 -1.40
CA THR A 114 3.89 -4.28 -1.00
C THR A 114 3.61 -4.55 0.47
N GLY A 115 3.81 -3.54 1.34
CA GLY A 115 3.46 -3.61 2.75
C GLY A 115 1.98 -3.94 2.94
N ALA A 116 1.09 -3.18 2.28
CA ALA A 116 -0.36 -3.39 2.37
C ALA A 116 -0.80 -4.78 1.90
N ALA A 117 -0.21 -5.31 0.82
CA ALA A 117 -0.49 -6.66 0.34
C ALA A 117 -0.10 -7.72 1.38
N ALA A 118 1.09 -7.60 1.97
CA ALA A 118 1.58 -8.53 2.99
C ALA A 118 0.72 -8.46 4.27
N GLY A 119 0.39 -7.24 4.71
CA GLY A 119 -0.49 -7.03 5.86
C GLY A 119 -1.87 -7.63 5.64
N PHE A 120 -2.48 -7.33 4.48
CA PHE A 120 -3.78 -7.88 4.12
C PHE A 120 -3.74 -9.41 4.12
N ALA A 121 -2.79 -10.01 3.41
CA ALA A 121 -2.68 -11.45 3.29
C ALA A 121 -2.53 -12.13 4.66
N TRP A 122 -1.72 -11.54 5.55
CA TRP A 122 -1.55 -12.06 6.91
C TRP A 122 -2.84 -11.99 7.72
N LEU A 123 -3.51 -10.84 7.78
CA LEU A 123 -4.74 -10.73 8.59
C LEU A 123 -5.87 -11.58 8.00
N ALA A 124 -5.94 -11.69 6.67
CA ALA A 124 -6.95 -12.46 5.97
C ALA A 124 -7.00 -13.94 6.39
N THR A 125 -5.86 -14.54 6.76
CA THR A 125 -5.82 -15.94 7.23
C THR A 125 -6.33 -16.13 8.66
N GLY A 126 -6.57 -15.04 9.40
CA GLY A 126 -7.04 -15.08 10.78
C GLY A 126 -8.56 -14.97 10.93
N TRP A 127 -9.28 -14.72 9.85
CA TRP A 127 -10.74 -14.49 9.88
C TRP A 127 -11.54 -15.79 9.96
N PRO A 128 -12.76 -15.75 10.54
CA PRO A 128 -13.59 -16.93 10.69
C PRO A 128 -13.99 -17.52 9.32
N ALA A 129 -14.12 -18.84 9.28
CA ALA A 129 -14.69 -19.52 8.13
C ALA A 129 -16.16 -19.13 7.98
N VAL A 130 -16.59 -18.91 6.74
CA VAL A 130 -17.98 -18.60 6.40
C VAL A 130 -18.60 -19.83 5.76
N ASN A 131 -19.89 -20.10 6.04
CA ASN A 131 -20.59 -21.24 5.44
C ASN A 131 -21.20 -20.84 4.10
N ASP A 132 -20.63 -21.33 3.02
CA ASP A 132 -20.96 -20.93 1.64
C ASP A 132 -22.24 -21.61 1.09
N GLY A 133 -23.16 -22.04 1.95
CA GLY A 133 -24.18 -23.07 1.67
C GLY A 133 -25.04 -22.86 0.43
N GLU A 134 -25.18 -21.61 -0.05
CA GLU A 134 -25.85 -21.26 -1.32
C GLU A 134 -25.17 -20.09 -2.06
N ALA A 135 -23.83 -19.98 -1.96
CA ALA A 135 -23.12 -18.88 -2.61
C ALA A 135 -23.14 -19.03 -4.14
N GLY A 136 -23.86 -18.13 -4.84
CA GLY A 136 -23.75 -17.98 -6.29
C GLY A 136 -22.35 -17.53 -6.74
N ALA A 137 -22.10 -17.41 -8.04
CA ALA A 137 -20.77 -17.09 -8.59
C ALA A 137 -20.12 -15.83 -7.98
N PHE A 138 -20.92 -14.81 -7.67
CA PHE A 138 -20.46 -13.61 -6.96
C PHE A 138 -20.01 -13.90 -5.52
N GLY A 139 -20.76 -14.73 -4.79
CA GLY A 139 -20.38 -15.17 -3.45
C GLY A 139 -19.06 -15.95 -3.48
N THR A 140 -18.88 -16.88 -4.41
CA THR A 140 -17.61 -17.58 -4.58
C THR A 140 -16.44 -16.60 -4.82
N PHE A 141 -16.63 -15.60 -5.69
CA PHE A 141 -15.61 -14.57 -5.94
C PHE A 141 -15.25 -13.78 -4.66
N VAL A 142 -16.25 -13.43 -3.85
CA VAL A 142 -16.05 -12.73 -2.57
C VAL A 142 -15.39 -13.65 -1.52
N GLY A 143 -15.70 -14.94 -1.52
CA GLY A 143 -15.05 -15.93 -0.65
C GLY A 143 -13.55 -16.03 -0.89
N PHE A 144 -13.11 -15.96 -2.15
CA PHE A 144 -11.69 -15.98 -2.53
C PHE A 144 -10.95 -14.64 -2.34
N GLY A 145 -11.60 -13.64 -1.75
CA GLY A 145 -11.02 -12.32 -1.49
C GLY A 145 -9.70 -12.29 -0.74
N GLY A 146 -9.55 -13.20 0.23
CA GLY A 146 -8.31 -13.38 0.98
C GLY A 146 -7.09 -13.65 0.09
N VAL A 147 -7.31 -14.14 -1.14
CA VAL A 147 -6.26 -14.48 -2.11
C VAL A 147 -6.16 -13.42 -3.20
N TRP A 148 -7.26 -13.07 -3.88
CA TRP A 148 -7.17 -12.19 -5.05
C TRP A 148 -6.88 -10.73 -4.68
N VAL A 149 -7.40 -10.22 -3.55
CA VAL A 149 -7.15 -8.84 -3.11
C VAL A 149 -5.67 -8.57 -2.87
N PRO A 150 -4.93 -9.36 -2.06
CA PRO A 150 -3.50 -9.12 -1.85
C PRO A 150 -2.70 -9.38 -3.13
N VAL A 151 -3.14 -10.29 -4.02
CA VAL A 151 -2.50 -10.49 -5.32
C VAL A 151 -2.64 -9.25 -6.22
N ILE A 152 -3.80 -8.60 -6.24
CA ILE A 152 -3.98 -7.34 -6.98
C ILE A 152 -3.10 -6.24 -6.37
N LEU A 153 -3.09 -6.09 -5.04
CA LEU A 153 -2.23 -5.12 -4.37
C LEU A 153 -0.74 -5.34 -4.69
N ALA A 154 -0.28 -6.60 -4.63
CA ALA A 154 1.07 -6.99 -5.00
C ALA A 154 1.36 -6.76 -6.49
N GLY A 155 0.38 -7.00 -7.37
CA GLY A 155 0.49 -6.73 -8.80
C GLY A 155 0.67 -5.24 -9.10
N ILE A 156 -0.11 -4.37 -8.47
CA ILE A 156 0.06 -2.91 -8.59
C ILE A 156 1.40 -2.48 -7.99
N ALA A 157 1.78 -3.03 -6.84
CA ALA A 157 3.08 -2.77 -6.23
C ALA A 157 4.24 -3.13 -7.18
N ALA A 158 4.18 -4.31 -7.79
CA ALA A 158 5.14 -4.78 -8.76
C ALA A 158 5.20 -3.88 -10.00
N LEU A 159 4.05 -3.41 -10.50
CA LEU A 159 4.01 -2.44 -11.61
C LEU A 159 4.67 -1.11 -11.23
N CYS A 160 4.37 -0.57 -10.04
CA CYS A 160 5.02 0.66 -9.56
C CYS A 160 6.54 0.49 -9.41
N LEU A 161 6.99 -0.62 -8.85
CA LEU A 161 8.42 -0.93 -8.72
C LEU A 161 9.07 -1.21 -10.07
N PHE A 162 8.35 -1.79 -11.03
CA PHE A 162 8.82 -1.99 -12.38
C PHE A 162 9.01 -0.65 -13.10
N VAL A 163 8.04 0.27 -13.03
CA VAL A 163 8.16 1.64 -13.54
C VAL A 163 9.37 2.34 -12.95
N TRP A 164 9.52 2.27 -11.63
CA TRP A 164 10.71 2.80 -10.95
C TRP A 164 12.01 2.17 -11.46
N TRP A 165 12.02 0.86 -11.71
CA TRP A 165 13.19 0.14 -12.16
C TRP A 165 13.58 0.47 -13.62
N THR A 166 12.59 0.65 -14.50
CA THR A 166 12.83 0.79 -15.95
C THR A 166 13.00 2.21 -16.42
N ASN A 167 12.57 3.22 -15.66
CA ASN A 167 12.68 4.61 -16.08
C ASN A 167 13.97 5.23 -15.56
N ALA A 168 14.97 5.33 -16.45
CA ALA A 168 16.05 6.30 -16.28
C ALA A 168 15.51 7.70 -16.58
N ALA A 169 15.93 8.70 -15.79
CA ALA A 169 15.45 10.07 -15.92
C ALA A 169 15.45 10.51 -17.39
N SER A 170 14.30 10.94 -17.91
CA SER A 170 14.29 11.79 -19.09
C SER A 170 14.81 13.15 -18.64
N ASP A 171 16.10 13.38 -18.83
CA ASP A 171 16.67 14.72 -18.82
C ASP A 171 15.93 15.54 -19.88
N ASP A 172 14.91 16.32 -19.49
CA ASP A 172 14.31 17.36 -20.33
C ASP A 172 13.67 18.46 -19.47
N ARG A 173 14.46 18.98 -18.52
CA ARG A 173 14.45 20.42 -18.28
C ARG A 173 15.89 20.89 -18.34
N ALA A 174 16.31 21.32 -19.53
CA ALA A 174 17.41 22.27 -19.64
C ALA A 174 17.19 23.36 -18.58
N PRO A 175 18.23 23.78 -17.84
CA PRO A 175 18.07 24.83 -16.85
C PRO A 175 17.52 26.06 -17.57
N THR A 176 16.29 26.41 -17.24
CA THR A 176 15.66 27.61 -17.75
C THR A 176 15.98 28.77 -16.85
N ASP A 177 16.17 29.95 -17.42
CA ASP A 177 16.23 31.18 -16.64
C ASP A 177 14.92 31.43 -15.86
N ALA A 178 14.88 32.50 -15.05
CA ALA A 178 13.69 32.89 -14.29
C ALA A 178 12.45 33.18 -15.18
N ALA A 179 12.61 33.20 -16.50
CA ALA A 179 11.56 33.42 -17.49
C ALA A 179 11.21 32.15 -18.30
N GLY A 180 11.77 30.98 -17.97
CA GLY A 180 11.43 29.71 -18.63
C GLY A 180 12.14 29.47 -19.97
N LYS A 181 13.19 30.22 -20.32
CA LYS A 181 13.95 30.01 -21.57
C LYS A 181 15.19 29.13 -21.34
N PRO A 182 15.51 28.19 -22.26
CA PRO A 182 16.69 27.33 -22.12
C PRO A 182 17.98 28.16 -22.16
N LEU A 183 18.87 27.95 -21.18
CA LEU A 183 20.21 28.53 -21.18
C LEU A 183 21.02 27.94 -22.35
N SER A 184 21.11 28.67 -23.47
CA SER A 184 21.97 28.30 -24.58
C SER A 184 23.44 28.39 -24.17
N SER A 185 24.15 27.27 -24.24
CA SER A 185 25.61 27.23 -24.10
C SER A 185 26.25 27.76 -25.39
N GLU A 186 26.27 29.07 -25.58
CA GLU A 186 27.11 29.70 -26.60
C GLU A 186 28.00 30.75 -25.93
N GLY A 187 29.25 30.34 -25.70
CA GLY A 187 30.30 31.22 -25.22
C GLY A 187 31.63 30.51 -25.24
N GLY A 188 32.34 30.60 -26.37
CA GLY A 188 33.79 30.38 -26.38
C GLY A 188 34.37 29.72 -27.63
N ALA A 189 34.48 30.48 -28.72
CA ALA A 189 35.55 30.28 -29.70
C ALA A 189 35.80 31.57 -30.49
N ALA A 190 36.80 32.35 -30.07
CA ALA A 190 37.74 33.06 -30.95
C ALA A 190 38.76 33.81 -30.09
N HIS A 191 39.95 33.22 -30.00
CA HIS A 191 41.22 33.95 -29.94
C HIS A 191 41.53 34.49 -31.35
#